data_AF-A0A7S3W3K4-F1
#
_entry.id   AF-A0A7S3W3K4-F1
#
_cell.length_a   1.000
_cell.length_b   1.000
_cell.length_c   1.000
_cell.angle_alpha   90.00
_cell.angle_beta   90.00
_cell.angle_gamma   90.00
#
_symmetry.space_group_name_H-M   'P 1'
#
loop_
_entity.id
_entity.type
_entity.pdbx_description
1 polymer ?
#
loop_
_entity_poly.entity_id
_entity_poly.type
_entity_poly.pdbx_seq_one_letter_code
_entity_poly.pdbx_strand_id
1 'polypeptide(L)'
;GGAMVSGLGAKLLDGVLRSPLYPLLLVPQARRTMVRTAQANGIDWPGARAWIAEQSWEEVSLEDLALSPPEYYCRPFHAYEAGNLCWEAAWEQELASKAVGARNFPAYRAEGEEAFRGAFEAALGDLGAQVPQGAILVDMGCGTGGSTRRLAEKHPHAQKVIGFDLSPYMISVGQRLLTSAPLDSPPWVSPIRA
;
A
#
# COMPACT_ATOMS: atom_id res chain seq x y z
N GLY A 1 17.63 -17.93 -24.46
CA GLY A 1 18.19 -16.65 -24.95
C GLY A 1 17.04 -15.76 -25.36
N GLY A 2 16.67 -14.80 -24.51
CA GLY A 2 15.59 -13.86 -24.80
C GLY A 2 16.14 -12.66 -25.58
N ALA A 3 15.54 -12.38 -26.74
CA ALA A 3 15.90 -11.25 -27.57
C ALA A 3 15.69 -9.93 -26.81
N MET A 4 16.76 -9.15 -26.65
CA MET A 4 16.66 -7.75 -26.24
C MET A 4 15.88 -6.99 -27.31
N VAL A 5 14.75 -6.39 -26.94
CA VAL A 5 14.03 -5.43 -27.77
C VAL A 5 14.85 -4.13 -27.80
N SER A 6 15.93 -4.09 -28.57
CA SER A 6 16.68 -2.86 -28.84
C SER A 6 16.06 -2.14 -30.04
N GLY A 7 14.94 -1.44 -29.79
CA GLY A 7 14.23 -0.65 -30.80
C GLY A 7 14.32 0.86 -30.53
N LEU A 8 14.13 1.66 -31.58
CA LEU A 8 14.02 3.13 -31.50
C LEU A 8 13.04 3.59 -30.41
N GLY A 9 11.97 2.80 -30.17
CA GLY A 9 10.99 3.02 -29.12
C GLY A 9 11.56 2.94 -27.69
N ALA A 10 12.51 2.05 -27.42
CA ALA A 10 13.17 1.97 -26.11
C ALA A 10 14.03 3.21 -25.83
N LYS A 11 14.71 3.73 -26.85
CA LYS A 11 15.52 4.96 -26.74
C LYS A 11 14.65 6.22 -26.59
N LEU A 12 13.50 6.27 -27.24
CA LEU A 12 12.51 7.34 -27.07
C LEU A 12 11.89 7.31 -25.67
N LEU A 13 11.53 6.12 -25.18
CA LEU A 13 11.03 5.94 -23.83
C LEU A 13 12.08 6.37 -22.79
N ASP A 14 13.33 5.92 -22.92
CA ASP A 14 14.43 6.34 -22.05
C ASP A 14 14.66 7.87 -22.10
N GLY A 15 14.53 8.47 -23.28
CA GLY A 15 14.62 9.93 -23.44
C GLY A 15 13.49 10.68 -22.73
N VAL A 16 12.26 10.15 -22.78
CA VAL A 16 11.12 10.71 -22.04
C VAL A 16 11.31 10.53 -20.54
N LEU A 17 11.71 9.35 -20.07
CA LEU A 17 11.92 9.06 -18.64
C LEU A 17 13.05 9.90 -18.01
N ARG A 18 14.07 10.26 -18.79
CA ARG A 18 15.18 11.14 -18.35
C ARG A 18 14.87 12.63 -18.49
N SER A 19 13.76 12.99 -19.12
CA SER A 19 13.37 14.39 -19.30
C SER A 19 12.90 14.98 -17.97
N PRO A 20 13.29 16.22 -17.61
CA PRO A 20 12.74 16.92 -16.45
C PRO A 20 11.21 17.14 -16.56
N LEU A 21 10.64 16.99 -17.76
CA LEU A 21 9.18 17.06 -17.97
C LEU A 21 8.43 15.83 -17.43
N TYR A 22 9.11 14.68 -17.29
CA TYR A 22 8.52 13.45 -16.78
C TYR A 22 8.01 13.59 -15.33
N PRO A 23 8.83 14.00 -14.35
CA PRO A 23 8.34 14.24 -12.99
C PRO A 23 7.37 15.43 -12.91
N LEU A 24 7.52 16.44 -13.78
CA LEU A 24 6.68 17.65 -13.72
C LEU A 24 5.27 17.48 -14.29
N LEU A 25 5.10 16.65 -15.34
CA LEU A 25 3.82 16.52 -16.05
C LEU A 25 3.18 15.14 -15.89
N LEU A 26 3.96 14.08 -16.08
CA LEU A 26 3.44 12.72 -16.16
C LEU A 26 3.12 12.14 -14.78
N VAL A 27 3.94 12.43 -13.78
CA VAL A 27 3.71 12.01 -12.39
C VAL A 27 2.41 12.62 -11.82
N PRO A 28 2.16 13.94 -11.89
CA PRO A 28 0.88 14.53 -11.46
C PRO A 28 -0.31 14.02 -12.27
N GLN A 29 -0.13 13.72 -13.57
CA GLN A 29 -1.19 13.13 -14.39
C GLN A 29 -1.53 11.69 -13.98
N ALA A 30 -0.52 10.86 -13.71
CA ALA A 30 -0.70 9.50 -13.23
C ALA A 30 -1.43 9.49 -11.88
N ARG A 31 -1.01 10.36 -10.94
CA ARG A 31 -1.68 10.52 -9.64
C ARG A 31 -3.13 10.94 -9.80
N ARG A 32 -3.42 11.96 -10.63
CA ARG A 32 -4.82 12.38 -10.93
C ARG A 32 -5.65 11.25 -11.53
N THR A 33 -5.06 10.43 -12.39
CA THR A 33 -5.75 9.28 -12.99
C THR A 33 -6.08 8.22 -11.94
N MET A 34 -5.15 7.94 -11.01
CA MET A 34 -5.38 7.01 -9.91
C MET A 34 -6.49 7.50 -8.96
N VAL A 35 -6.46 8.77 -8.58
CA VAL A 35 -7.51 9.39 -7.76
C VAL A 35 -8.87 9.34 -8.47
N ARG A 36 -8.94 9.70 -9.75
CA ARG A 36 -10.18 9.61 -10.54
C ARG A 36 -10.72 8.19 -10.63
N THR A 37 -9.83 7.21 -10.81
CA THR A 37 -10.20 5.79 -10.84
C THR A 37 -10.79 5.37 -9.51
N ALA A 38 -10.20 5.79 -8.39
CA ALA A 38 -10.71 5.54 -7.06
C ALA A 38 -12.13 6.11 -6.89
N GLN A 39 -12.31 7.40 -7.21
CA GLN A 39 -13.58 8.10 -7.08
C GLN A 39 -14.69 7.50 -7.96
N ALA A 40 -14.37 7.15 -9.23
CA ALA A 40 -15.31 6.51 -10.14
C ALA A 40 -15.81 5.13 -9.65
N ASN A 41 -15.05 4.51 -8.73
CA ASN A 41 -15.39 3.24 -8.12
C ASN A 41 -15.91 3.37 -6.69
N GLY A 42 -16.21 4.58 -6.21
CA GLY A 42 -16.81 4.81 -4.89
C GLY A 42 -15.82 4.96 -3.74
N ILE A 43 -14.52 5.15 -4.02
CA ILE A 43 -13.50 5.40 -3.01
C ILE A 43 -13.28 6.91 -2.89
N ASP A 44 -13.68 7.50 -1.76
CA ASP A 44 -13.45 8.92 -1.45
C ASP A 44 -11.99 9.17 -1.03
N TRP A 45 -11.10 9.13 -2.02
CA TRP A 45 -9.68 9.35 -1.79
C TRP A 45 -9.37 10.69 -1.12
N PRO A 46 -9.89 11.85 -1.57
CA PRO A 46 -9.57 13.13 -0.95
C PRO A 46 -10.02 13.22 0.51
N GLY A 47 -11.26 12.80 0.82
CA GLY A 47 -11.76 12.80 2.19
C GLY A 47 -10.96 11.85 3.08
N ALA A 48 -10.62 10.67 2.56
CA ALA A 48 -9.84 9.70 3.30
C ALA A 48 -8.43 10.18 3.62
N ARG A 49 -7.74 10.71 2.61
CA ARG A 49 -6.41 11.28 2.78
C ARG A 49 -6.43 12.45 3.78
N ALA A 50 -7.43 13.32 3.71
CA ALA A 50 -7.56 14.45 4.63
C ALA A 50 -7.74 13.97 6.07
N TRP A 51 -8.67 13.03 6.30
CA TRP A 51 -8.90 12.44 7.61
C TRP A 51 -7.64 11.81 8.20
N ILE A 52 -6.88 11.04 7.39
CA ILE A 52 -5.61 10.45 7.83
C ILE A 52 -4.60 11.57 8.15
N ALA A 53 -4.40 12.52 7.23
CA ALA A 53 -3.41 13.59 7.41
C ALA A 53 -3.67 14.46 8.65
N GLU A 54 -4.92 14.63 9.06
CA GLU A 54 -5.35 15.40 10.24
C GLU A 54 -5.13 14.66 11.57
N GLN A 55 -4.78 13.37 11.56
CA GLN A 55 -4.45 12.64 12.78
C GLN A 55 -3.17 13.21 13.42
N SER A 56 -3.04 13.04 14.73
CA SER A 56 -1.79 13.37 15.42
C SER A 56 -0.75 12.28 15.19
N TRP A 57 0.37 12.69 14.60
CA TRP A 57 1.51 11.83 14.29
C TRP A 57 2.65 12.06 15.27
N GLU A 58 3.23 10.97 15.75
CA GLU A 58 4.51 11.06 16.48
C GLU A 58 5.62 11.46 15.51
N GLU A 59 6.63 12.16 16.03
CA GLU A 59 7.78 12.55 15.23
C GLU A 59 8.53 11.31 14.75
N VAL A 60 8.76 11.24 13.44
CA VAL A 60 9.48 10.15 12.80
C VAL A 60 10.90 10.61 12.52
N SER A 61 11.86 10.05 13.26
CA SER A 61 13.29 10.26 13.03
C SER A 61 13.85 9.11 12.21
N LEU A 62 14.42 9.45 11.04
CA LEU A 62 15.12 8.47 10.20
C LEU A 62 16.51 8.12 10.73
N GLU A 63 17.06 8.93 11.63
CA GLU A 63 18.35 8.72 12.27
C GLU A 63 18.29 7.59 13.30
N ASP A 64 17.10 7.34 13.87
CA ASP A 64 16.85 6.30 14.87
C ASP A 64 16.57 4.92 14.23
N LEU A 65 16.66 4.80 12.90
CA LEU A 65 16.50 3.53 12.24
C LEU A 65 17.66 2.58 12.58
N ALA A 66 17.33 1.45 13.20
CA ALA A 66 18.29 0.40 13.51
C ALA A 66 19.00 -0.17 12.25
N LEU A 67 18.42 0.02 11.07
CA LEU A 67 18.93 -0.43 9.78
C LEU A 67 18.69 0.65 8.72
N SER A 68 19.71 0.96 7.92
CA SER A 68 19.54 1.81 6.73
C SER A 68 18.64 1.10 5.70
N PRO A 69 17.54 1.73 5.25
CA PRO A 69 16.73 1.17 4.19
C PRO A 69 17.54 0.99 2.89
N PRO A 70 17.28 -0.05 2.08
CA PRO A 70 17.97 -0.24 0.82
C PRO A 70 17.65 0.89 -0.15
N GLU A 71 18.58 1.22 -1.04
CA GLU A 71 18.49 2.39 -1.93
C GLU A 71 17.15 2.48 -2.69
N TYR A 72 16.64 1.35 -3.18
CA TYR A 72 15.38 1.30 -3.92
C TYR A 72 14.18 1.80 -3.10
N TYR A 73 14.24 1.70 -1.77
CA TYR A 73 13.18 2.07 -0.85
C TYR A 73 13.03 3.60 -0.71
N CYS A 74 14.13 4.31 -0.92
CA CYS A 74 14.24 5.76 -0.84
C CYS A 74 14.06 6.45 -2.20
N ARG A 75 14.01 5.68 -3.30
CA ARG A 75 13.91 6.24 -4.64
C ARG A 75 12.50 6.79 -4.90
N PRO A 76 12.37 7.90 -5.65
CA PRO A 76 11.07 8.39 -6.07
C PRO A 76 10.30 7.31 -6.81
N PHE A 77 9.05 7.09 -6.41
CA PHE A 77 8.12 6.22 -7.13
C PHE A 77 6.72 6.82 -7.11
N HIS A 78 5.93 6.53 -8.14
CA HIS A 78 4.65 7.18 -8.40
C HIS A 78 4.77 8.71 -8.32
N ALA A 79 4.31 9.31 -7.22
CA ALA A 79 4.33 10.74 -6.96
C ALA A 79 4.98 11.12 -5.62
N TYR A 80 5.76 10.21 -5.04
CA TYR A 80 6.42 10.41 -3.75
C TYR A 80 7.91 10.65 -3.98
N GLU A 81 8.39 11.85 -3.66
CA GLU A 81 9.80 12.22 -3.92
C GLU A 81 10.78 11.43 -3.03
N ALA A 82 10.44 11.21 -1.76
CA ALA A 82 11.26 10.44 -0.82
C ALA A 82 10.99 8.93 -0.85
N GLY A 83 10.28 8.45 -1.88
CA GLY A 83 9.89 7.04 -1.96
C GLY A 83 8.97 6.63 -0.82
N ASN A 84 9.27 5.50 -0.16
CA ASN A 84 8.43 4.97 0.93
C ASN A 84 8.68 5.68 2.27
N LEU A 85 9.70 6.54 2.35
CA LEU A 85 10.12 7.23 3.56
C LEU A 85 9.48 8.63 3.67
N CYS A 86 8.17 8.73 3.44
CA CYS A 86 7.41 9.95 3.72
C CYS A 86 5.96 9.70 4.13
N TRP A 87 5.37 10.73 4.74
CA TRP A 87 3.98 10.73 5.18
C TRP A 87 2.99 10.55 4.03
N GLU A 88 3.21 11.18 2.88
CA GLU A 88 2.29 11.09 1.74
C GLU A 88 2.17 9.65 1.22
N ALA A 89 3.30 8.93 1.14
CA ALA A 89 3.31 7.54 0.75
C ALA A 89 2.54 6.68 1.75
N ALA A 90 2.73 6.94 3.05
CA ALA A 90 2.05 6.21 4.11
C ALA A 90 0.54 6.49 4.18
N TRP A 91 0.11 7.75 4.12
CA TRP A 91 -1.30 8.12 4.15
C TRP A 91 -2.10 7.56 2.98
N GLU A 92 -1.45 7.37 1.83
CA GLU A 92 -2.13 6.95 0.61
C GLU A 92 -1.94 5.47 0.26
N GLN A 93 -1.20 4.70 1.07
CA GLN A 93 -0.83 3.32 0.73
C GLN A 93 -2.06 2.42 0.51
N GLU A 94 -3.04 2.45 1.41
CA GLU A 94 -4.28 1.68 1.28
C GLU A 94 -5.20 2.24 0.19
N LEU A 95 -5.26 3.56 0.04
CA LEU A 95 -6.05 4.21 -1.02
C LEU A 95 -5.52 3.81 -2.40
N ALA A 96 -4.20 3.81 -2.59
CA ALA A 96 -3.53 3.37 -3.81
C ALA A 96 -3.83 1.90 -4.10
N SER A 97 -3.76 1.04 -3.09
CA SER A 97 -4.10 -0.38 -3.22
C SER A 97 -5.56 -0.56 -3.68
N LYS A 98 -6.52 0.13 -3.06
CA LYS A 98 -7.94 0.11 -3.46
C LYS A 98 -8.15 0.60 -4.89
N ALA A 99 -7.47 1.69 -5.30
CA ALA A 99 -7.58 2.20 -6.66
C ALA A 99 -6.99 1.23 -7.71
N VAL A 100 -5.87 0.57 -7.41
CA VAL A 100 -5.28 -0.47 -8.27
C VAL A 100 -6.20 -1.68 -8.35
N GLY A 101 -6.76 -2.11 -7.22
CA GLY A 101 -7.75 -3.18 -7.15
C GLY A 101 -8.97 -2.87 -8.03
N ALA A 102 -9.58 -1.69 -7.86
CA ALA A 102 -10.72 -1.26 -8.66
C ALA A 102 -10.42 -1.18 -10.16
N ARG A 103 -9.20 -0.78 -10.54
CA ARG A 103 -8.77 -0.75 -11.93
C ARG A 103 -8.59 -2.15 -12.53
N ASN A 104 -7.93 -3.04 -11.81
CA ASN A 104 -7.56 -4.36 -12.31
C ASN A 104 -8.71 -5.37 -12.21
N PHE A 105 -9.64 -5.14 -11.28
CA PHE A 105 -10.81 -5.99 -11.00
C PHE A 105 -12.11 -5.18 -11.11
N PRO A 106 -12.43 -4.64 -12.30
CA PRO A 106 -13.52 -3.68 -12.46
C PRO A 106 -14.91 -4.23 -12.10
N ALA A 107 -15.11 -5.55 -12.17
CA ALA A 107 -16.33 -6.23 -11.73
C ALA A 107 -16.61 -6.03 -10.23
N TYR A 108 -15.56 -5.81 -9.42
CA TYR A 108 -15.64 -5.66 -7.97
C TYR A 108 -15.58 -4.20 -7.49
N ARG A 109 -15.29 -3.24 -8.38
CA ARG A 109 -15.26 -1.80 -8.08
C ARG A 109 -14.41 -1.51 -6.82
N ALA A 110 -14.94 -0.83 -5.80
CA ALA A 110 -14.22 -0.55 -4.54
C ALA A 110 -13.68 -1.80 -3.82
N GLU A 111 -14.29 -2.97 -4.05
CA GLU A 111 -13.90 -4.25 -3.45
C GLU A 111 -12.83 -4.99 -4.27
N GLY A 112 -12.31 -4.40 -5.36
CA GLY A 112 -11.33 -5.07 -6.23
C GLY A 112 -10.03 -5.47 -5.51
N GLU A 113 -9.60 -4.72 -4.51
CA GLU A 113 -8.47 -5.12 -3.67
C GLU A 113 -8.79 -6.36 -2.82
N GLU A 114 -9.98 -6.39 -2.21
CA GLU A 114 -10.43 -7.50 -1.38
C GLU A 114 -10.56 -8.78 -2.21
N ALA A 115 -11.15 -8.67 -3.41
CA ALA A 115 -11.25 -9.78 -4.36
C ALA A 115 -9.86 -10.33 -4.74
N PHE A 116 -8.89 -9.46 -5.01
CA PHE A 116 -7.53 -9.87 -5.33
C PHE A 116 -6.85 -10.62 -4.18
N ARG A 117 -6.92 -10.05 -2.97
CA ARG A 117 -6.32 -10.65 -1.77
C ARG A 117 -6.98 -11.98 -1.43
N GLY A 118 -8.30 -12.05 -1.50
CA GLY A 118 -9.07 -13.27 -1.31
C GLY A 118 -8.68 -14.38 -2.28
N ALA A 119 -8.50 -14.05 -3.56
CA ALA A 119 -8.05 -15.00 -4.57
C ALA A 119 -6.62 -15.51 -4.30
N PHE A 120 -5.70 -14.62 -3.91
CA PHE A 120 -4.34 -15.00 -3.54
C PHE A 120 -4.31 -15.97 -2.35
N GLU A 121 -5.11 -15.70 -1.32
CA GLU A 121 -5.17 -16.55 -0.13
C GLU A 121 -5.84 -17.90 -0.40
N ALA A 122 -6.88 -17.93 -1.24
CA ALA A 122 -7.48 -19.18 -1.70
C ALA A 122 -6.42 -20.04 -2.41
N ALA A 123 -5.64 -19.43 -3.31
CA ALA A 123 -4.55 -20.14 -4.00
C ALA A 123 -3.46 -20.64 -3.04
N LEU A 124 -3.11 -19.89 -1.99
CA LEU A 124 -2.21 -20.38 -0.93
C LEU A 124 -2.79 -21.60 -0.23
N GLY A 125 -4.08 -21.59 0.10
CA GLY A 125 -4.79 -22.73 0.67
C GLY A 125 -4.75 -23.96 -0.23
N ASP A 126 -5.01 -23.77 -1.54
CA ASP A 126 -4.96 -24.84 -2.55
C ASP A 126 -3.55 -25.44 -2.71
N LEU A 127 -2.51 -24.63 -2.50
CA LEU A 127 -1.11 -25.08 -2.47
C LEU A 127 -0.72 -25.76 -1.14
N GLY A 128 -1.63 -25.84 -0.17
CA GLY A 128 -1.40 -26.50 1.11
C GLY A 128 -0.78 -25.62 2.19
N ALA A 129 -0.85 -24.28 2.05
CA ALA A 129 -0.44 -23.39 3.14
C ALA A 129 -1.32 -23.64 4.38
N GLN A 130 -0.68 -23.81 5.53
CA GLN A 130 -1.35 -24.05 6.81
C GLN A 130 -0.80 -23.11 7.88
N VAL A 131 -1.68 -22.71 8.79
CA VAL A 131 -1.34 -21.91 9.97
C VAL A 131 -1.66 -22.76 11.22
N PRO A 132 -0.65 -23.34 11.88
CA PRO A 132 -0.86 -24.14 13.09
C PRO A 132 -1.50 -23.35 14.25
N GLN A 133 -2.14 -24.06 15.17
CA GLN A 133 -2.60 -23.48 16.45
C GLN A 133 -1.42 -22.84 17.19
N GLY A 134 -1.60 -21.59 17.64
CA GLY A 134 -0.57 -20.88 18.38
C GLY A 134 0.64 -20.44 17.54
N ALA A 135 0.53 -20.42 16.22
CA ALA A 135 1.59 -19.93 15.35
C ALA A 135 1.86 -18.43 15.56
N ILE A 136 3.11 -18.02 15.25
CA ILE A 136 3.48 -16.61 15.10
C ILE A 136 3.53 -16.31 13.59
N LEU A 137 2.69 -15.39 13.12
CA LEU A 137 2.72 -14.93 11.73
C LEU A 137 3.52 -13.64 11.62
N VAL A 138 4.32 -13.54 10.56
CA VAL A 138 5.16 -12.36 10.27
C VAL A 138 4.84 -11.88 8.86
N ASP A 139 4.36 -10.64 8.75
CA ASP A 139 4.12 -9.93 7.50
C ASP A 139 5.30 -8.99 7.21
N MET A 140 6.14 -9.38 6.26
CA MET A 140 7.36 -8.64 5.89
C MET A 140 7.05 -7.64 4.77
N GLY A 141 7.33 -6.36 5.01
CA GLY A 141 6.91 -5.27 4.13
C GLY A 141 5.43 -4.96 4.30
N CYS A 142 4.96 -4.86 5.55
CA CYS A 142 3.54 -4.76 5.85
C CYS A 142 2.89 -3.44 5.43
N GLY A 143 3.68 -2.42 5.06
CA GLY A 143 3.18 -1.08 4.80
C GLY A 143 2.40 -0.56 6.01
N THR A 144 1.21 -0.01 5.76
CA THR A 144 0.29 0.46 6.83
C THR A 144 -0.50 -0.68 7.48
N GLY A 145 -0.15 -1.94 7.23
CA GLY A 145 -0.65 -3.10 7.95
C GLY A 145 -1.96 -3.69 7.42
N GLY A 146 -2.39 -3.36 6.20
CA GLY A 146 -3.60 -3.93 5.60
C GLY A 146 -3.57 -5.45 5.51
N SER A 147 -2.45 -6.03 5.08
CA SER A 147 -2.22 -7.48 5.08
C SER A 147 -2.11 -8.04 6.50
N THR A 148 -1.35 -7.39 7.40
CA THR A 148 -1.22 -7.78 8.81
C THR A 148 -2.58 -7.92 9.50
N ARG A 149 -3.48 -6.93 9.35
CA ARG A 149 -4.82 -6.96 9.96
C ARG A 149 -5.65 -8.11 9.40
N ARG A 150 -5.60 -8.30 8.08
CA ARG A 150 -6.29 -9.41 7.41
C ARG A 150 -5.80 -10.78 7.88
N LEU A 151 -4.48 -10.95 8.08
CA LEU A 151 -3.92 -12.18 8.64
C LEU A 151 -4.42 -12.44 10.07
N ALA A 152 -4.53 -11.39 10.90
CA ALA A 152 -5.07 -11.51 12.25
C ALA A 152 -6.55 -11.93 12.25
N GLU A 153 -7.38 -11.34 11.38
CA GLU A 153 -8.80 -11.69 11.24
C GLU A 153 -8.99 -13.14 10.76
N LYS A 154 -8.16 -13.60 9.81
CA LYS A 154 -8.27 -14.95 9.24
C LYS A 154 -7.70 -16.05 10.11
N HIS A 155 -6.77 -15.71 11.00
CA HIS A 155 -6.08 -16.67 11.86
C HIS A 155 -6.20 -16.27 13.33
N PRO A 156 -7.42 -16.22 13.90
CA PRO A 156 -7.64 -15.85 15.30
C PRO A 156 -7.02 -16.86 16.29
N HIS A 157 -6.68 -18.05 15.81
CA HIS A 157 -5.97 -19.09 16.56
C HIS A 157 -4.45 -18.92 16.58
N ALA A 158 -3.91 -17.97 15.82
CA ALA A 158 -2.51 -17.59 15.92
C ALA A 158 -2.22 -17.03 17.32
N GLN A 159 -1.04 -17.33 17.84
CA GLN A 159 -0.58 -16.72 19.09
C GLN A 159 -0.29 -15.23 18.90
N LYS A 160 0.27 -14.86 17.74
CA LYS A 160 0.72 -13.50 17.45
C LYS A 160 0.79 -13.24 15.95
N VAL A 161 0.48 -12.01 15.55
CA VAL A 161 0.71 -11.50 14.19
C VAL A 161 1.59 -10.26 14.28
N ILE A 162 2.66 -10.22 13.50
CA ILE A 162 3.67 -9.16 13.54
C ILE A 162 3.80 -8.57 12.13
N GLY A 163 3.54 -7.28 11.97
CA GLY A 163 3.87 -6.54 10.76
C GLY A 163 5.23 -5.86 10.91
N PHE A 164 6.07 -5.97 9.88
CA PHE A 164 7.36 -5.30 9.81
C PHE A 164 7.47 -4.51 8.50
N ASP A 165 7.91 -3.26 8.59
CA ASP A 165 8.19 -2.41 7.45
C ASP A 165 9.42 -1.53 7.73
N LEU A 166 10.18 -1.19 6.68
CA LEU A 166 11.35 -0.33 6.80
C LEU A 166 11.00 1.15 6.88
N SER A 167 9.76 1.52 6.59
CA SER A 167 9.27 2.88 6.70
C SER A 167 8.65 3.11 8.08
N PRO A 168 9.28 3.92 8.94
CA PRO A 168 8.67 4.31 10.21
C PRO A 168 7.36 5.10 10.00
N TYR A 169 7.20 5.78 8.87
CA TYR A 169 5.95 6.43 8.49
C TYR A 169 4.83 5.40 8.26
N MET A 170 5.11 4.32 7.51
CA MET A 170 4.15 3.24 7.28
C MET A 170 3.74 2.58 8.59
N ILE A 171 4.71 2.30 9.47
CA ILE A 171 4.46 1.74 10.80
C ILE A 171 3.62 2.68 11.66
N SER A 172 3.94 3.98 11.70
CA SER A 172 3.19 4.97 12.47
C SER A 172 1.73 5.09 11.99
N VAL A 173 1.51 5.17 10.68
CA VAL A 173 0.16 5.14 10.10
C VAL A 173 -0.54 3.82 10.43
N GLY A 174 0.13 2.68 10.29
CA GLY A 174 -0.46 1.37 10.60
C GLY A 174 -0.86 1.22 12.06
N GLN A 175 -0.04 1.68 13.00
CA GLN A 175 -0.36 1.69 14.43
C GLN A 175 -1.51 2.64 14.77
N ARG A 176 -1.53 3.83 14.15
CA ARG A 176 -2.65 4.77 14.29
C ARG A 176 -3.93 4.14 13.75
N LEU A 177 -3.94 3.58 12.54
CA LEU A 177 -5.13 2.92 11.98
C LEU A 177 -5.56 1.71 12.82
N LEU A 178 -4.62 1.01 13.47
CA LEU A 178 -4.93 -0.09 14.36
C LEU A 178 -5.65 0.37 15.64
N THR A 179 -5.16 1.44 16.26
CA THR A 179 -5.69 1.96 17.54
C THR A 179 -6.88 2.89 17.36
N SER A 180 -6.94 3.59 16.24
CA SER A 180 -8.02 4.47 15.85
C SER A 180 -9.18 3.72 15.19
N ALA A 181 -9.17 2.39 15.10
CA ALA A 181 -10.32 1.60 14.64
C ALA A 181 -11.55 1.93 15.51
N PRO A 182 -12.47 2.81 15.07
CA PRO A 182 -13.59 3.25 15.87
C PRO A 182 -14.80 2.37 15.55
N LEU A 183 -15.69 2.23 16.53
CA LEU A 183 -17.07 1.83 16.29
C LEU A 183 -17.83 2.83 15.38
N ASP A 184 -17.19 3.94 14.97
CA ASP A 184 -17.74 5.05 14.17
C ASP A 184 -16.84 5.48 12.97
N SER A 185 -15.95 4.61 12.44
CA SER A 185 -15.20 4.98 11.21
C SER A 185 -16.11 5.12 10.00
N PRO A 186 -15.85 6.07 9.08
CA PRO A 186 -16.49 6.03 7.77
C PRO A 186 -16.14 4.72 7.03
N PRO A 187 -17.05 4.18 6.21
CA PRO A 187 -17.06 2.77 5.75
C PRO A 187 -15.88 2.31 4.86
N TRP A 188 -14.87 3.14 4.66
CA TRP A 188 -13.78 2.93 3.70
C TRP A 188 -12.41 2.68 4.34
N VAL A 189 -12.27 2.84 5.66
CA VAL A 189 -11.15 2.23 6.40
C VAL A 189 -11.50 0.76 6.57
N SER A 190 -10.64 -0.16 6.13
CA SER A 190 -10.84 -1.59 6.44
C SER A 190 -10.86 -1.72 7.97
N PRO A 191 -12.04 -1.91 8.60
CA PRO A 191 -12.12 -1.94 10.05
C PRO A 191 -11.46 -3.22 10.53
N ILE A 192 -10.79 -3.17 11.68
CA ILE A 192 -10.51 -4.39 12.44
C ILE A 192 -11.87 -4.89 12.91
N ARG A 193 -12.33 -6.04 12.40
CA ARG A 193 -13.36 -6.79 13.12
C ARG A 193 -12.62 -7.69 14.10
N ALA A 194 -12.40 -7.17 15.32
CA ALA A 194 -12.00 -8.00 16.45
C ALA A 194 -13.18 -8.87 16.89
#